data_AF-A0A9X7G9Q4-F1
#
_entry.id   AF-A0A9X7G9Q4-F1
#
_cell.length_a   1.000
_cell.length_b   1.000
_cell.length_c   1.000
_cell.angle_alpha   90.00
_cell.angle_beta   90.00
_cell.angle_gamma   90.00
#
_symmetry.space_group_name_H-M   'P 1'
#
loop_
_entity.id
_entity.type
_entity.pdbx_description
1 polymer ?
#
loop_
_entity_poly.entity_id
_entity_poly.type
_entity_poly.pdbx_seq_one_letter_code
_entity_poly.pdbx_strand_id
1 'polypeptide(L)'
;MDDTRFKLDTVNPTIVRLVSADDESRWGTGIVIEPIKILTAAHVLRGLGDIKIYQGEYEDATRKEFTINSTKIHPDYKPFGVNKHLHDLAVITTNENFEDVMVFSHAEYSLMLHPINWIGYPGDLIGVPPHIHQLK
;
A
#
# COMPACT_ATOMS: atom_id res chain seq x y z
N MET A 1 4.17 -24.59 -4.94
CA MET A 1 4.39 -23.47 -5.88
C MET A 1 5.60 -22.74 -5.34
N ASP A 2 6.59 -22.49 -6.19
CA ASP A 2 7.80 -21.79 -5.76
C ASP A 2 7.51 -20.30 -5.61
N ASP A 3 8.09 -19.68 -4.59
CA ASP A 3 8.00 -18.23 -4.39
C ASP A 3 8.88 -17.51 -5.41
N THR A 4 8.27 -16.69 -6.27
CA THR A 4 8.97 -15.90 -7.30
C THR A 4 9.25 -14.46 -6.88
N ARG A 5 8.90 -14.08 -5.64
CA ARG A 5 9.13 -12.74 -5.11
C ARG A 5 10.62 -12.52 -4.84
N PHE A 6 11.07 -11.28 -5.02
CA PHE A 6 12.41 -10.85 -4.63
C PHE A 6 12.33 -9.54 -3.83
N LYS A 7 13.23 -9.37 -2.86
CA LYS A 7 13.41 -8.13 -2.12
C LYS A 7 13.97 -7.07 -3.08
N LEU A 8 13.47 -5.84 -3.02
CA LEU A 8 14.08 -4.73 -3.78
C LEU A 8 15.40 -4.32 -3.13
N ASP A 9 16.42 -4.00 -3.93
CA ASP A 9 17.73 -3.55 -3.44
C ASP A 9 17.74 -2.07 -3.01
N THR A 10 16.66 -1.34 -3.31
CA THR A 10 16.55 0.10 -3.06
C THR A 10 15.16 0.47 -2.56
N VAL A 11 15.08 1.62 -1.86
CA VAL A 11 13.82 2.23 -1.44
C VAL A 11 12.96 2.55 -2.66
N ASN A 12 11.69 2.16 -2.61
CA ASN A 12 10.69 2.68 -3.54
C ASN A 12 9.79 3.69 -2.80
N PRO A 13 10.02 5.00 -2.97
CA PRO A 13 9.31 6.02 -2.20
C PRO A 13 7.85 6.19 -2.64
N THR A 14 7.43 5.57 -3.74
CA THR A 14 6.02 5.59 -4.15
C THR A 14 5.16 4.55 -3.43
N ILE A 15 5.78 3.57 -2.77
CA ILE A 15 5.07 2.53 -2.03
C ILE A 15 5.11 2.87 -0.54
N VAL A 16 3.98 2.69 0.15
CA VAL A 16 3.84 3.00 1.57
C VAL A 16 3.43 1.77 2.38
N ARG A 17 3.98 1.65 3.59
CA ARG A 17 3.50 0.69 4.59
C ARG A 17 2.47 1.39 5.47
N LEU A 18 1.28 0.80 5.53
CA LEU A 18 0.18 1.25 6.40
C LEU A 18 0.16 0.33 7.60
N VAL A 19 0.39 0.85 8.81
CA VAL A 19 0.59 0.04 10.01
C VAL A 19 -0.45 0.42 11.05
N SER A 20 -1.03 -0.57 11.73
CA SER A 20 -1.92 -0.28 12.86
C SER A 20 -1.13 0.40 13.98
N ALA A 21 -1.65 1.51 14.50
CA ALA A 21 -1.03 2.24 15.60
C ALA A 21 -1.04 1.42 16.91
N ASP A 22 -2.04 0.54 17.07
CA ASP A 22 -2.23 -0.32 18.24
C ASP A 22 -1.43 -1.63 18.16
N ASP A 23 -1.12 -2.09 16.94
CA ASP A 23 -0.47 -3.38 16.70
C ASP A 23 0.39 -3.33 15.43
N GLU A 24 1.70 -3.10 15.58
CA GLU A 24 2.62 -3.01 14.45
C GLU A 24 2.80 -4.33 13.67
N SER A 25 2.27 -5.45 14.19
CA SER A 25 2.20 -6.73 13.49
C SER A 25 1.05 -6.80 12.47
N ARG A 26 0.22 -5.76 12.40
CA ARG A 26 -0.87 -5.63 11.43
C ARG A 26 -0.57 -4.49 10.49
N TRP A 27 -0.49 -4.80 9.20
CA TRP A 27 -0.21 -3.80 8.18
C TRP A 27 -0.88 -4.10 6.84
N GLY A 28 -0.86 -3.11 5.96
CA GLY A 28 -1.20 -3.21 4.55
C GLY A 28 -0.21 -2.43 3.71
N THR A 29 -0.41 -2.46 2.40
CA THR A 29 0.39 -1.70 1.43
C THR A 29 -0.50 -0.63 0.78
N GLY A 30 0.06 0.54 0.52
CA GLY A 30 -0.53 1.55 -0.34
C GLY A 30 0.47 2.08 -1.36
N ILE A 31 -0.01 2.93 -2.26
CA ILE A 31 0.79 3.60 -3.29
C ILE A 31 0.43 5.08 -3.35
N VAL A 32 1.43 5.95 -3.41
CA VAL A 32 1.28 7.40 -3.58
C VAL A 32 0.89 7.71 -5.03
N ILE A 33 -0.33 8.21 -5.22
CA ILE A 33 -0.91 8.51 -6.55
C ILE A 33 -1.01 10.02 -6.84
N GLU A 34 -0.96 10.85 -5.80
CA GLU A 34 -0.87 12.31 -5.87
C GLU A 34 -0.08 12.82 -4.65
N PRO A 35 0.40 14.08 -4.61
CA PRO A 35 1.23 14.58 -3.51
C PRO A 35 0.68 14.37 -2.10
N ILE A 36 -0.63 14.26 -1.94
CA ILE A 36 -1.26 14.00 -0.63
C ILE A 36 -2.16 12.77 -0.63
N LYS A 37 -2.13 11.93 -1.68
CA LYS A 37 -3.08 10.82 -1.81
C LYS A 37 -2.39 9.48 -1.95
N ILE A 38 -2.83 8.54 -1.12
CA ILE A 38 -2.46 7.14 -1.19
C ILE A 38 -3.66 6.33 -1.66
N LEU A 39 -3.47 5.46 -2.65
CA LEU A 39 -4.41 4.42 -3.02
C LEU A 39 -4.08 3.14 -2.23
N THR A 40 -5.11 2.49 -1.69
CA THR A 40 -4.98 1.21 -0.97
C THR A 40 -6.28 0.40 -1.06
N ALA A 41 -6.32 -0.77 -0.44
CA ALA A 41 -7.51 -1.58 -0.33
C ALA A 41 -8.43 -1.09 0.80
N ALA A 42 -9.74 -1.18 0.61
CA ALA A 42 -10.72 -0.75 1.61
C ALA A 42 -10.68 -1.62 2.88
N HIS A 43 -10.40 -2.92 2.74
CA HIS A 43 -10.26 -3.81 3.89
C HIS A 43 -9.04 -3.46 4.77
N VAL A 44 -7.99 -2.84 4.22
CA VAL A 44 -6.84 -2.38 4.99
C VAL A 44 -7.28 -1.27 5.96
N LEU A 45 -8.02 -0.27 5.46
CA LEU A 45 -8.51 0.83 6.32
C LEU A 45 -9.43 0.33 7.42
N ARG A 46 -10.32 -0.62 7.11
CA ARG A 46 -11.22 -1.21 8.11
C ARG A 46 -10.50 -2.14 9.09
N GLY A 47 -9.45 -2.80 8.64
CA GLY A 47 -8.69 -3.76 9.43
C GLY A 47 -7.79 -3.08 10.45
N LEU A 48 -7.09 -2.03 10.06
CA LEU A 48 -5.99 -1.48 10.88
C LEU A 48 -6.43 -0.55 12.01
N GLY A 49 -7.63 0.04 11.95
CA GLY A 49 -8.05 1.05 12.93
C GLY A 49 -7.29 2.35 12.73
N ASP A 50 -6.64 2.86 13.78
CA ASP A 50 -5.72 3.97 13.67
C ASP A 50 -4.47 3.55 12.89
N ILE A 51 -4.04 4.37 11.93
CA ILE A 51 -3.00 4.00 10.94
C ILE A 51 -1.83 4.97 11.02
N LYS A 52 -0.62 4.41 11.15
CA LYS A 52 0.65 5.09 10.86
C LYS A 52 1.06 4.81 9.41
N ILE A 53 1.60 5.82 8.75
CA ILE A 53 1.99 5.76 7.33
C ILE A 53 3.50 5.93 7.23
N TYR A 54 4.18 4.95 6.64
CA TYR A 54 5.63 5.01 6.37
C TYR A 54 5.90 4.95 4.86
N GLN A 55 6.45 6.03 4.31
CA GLN A 55 6.82 6.11 2.90
C GLN A 55 8.16 5.40 2.65
N GLY A 56 8.19 4.48 1.68
CA GLY A 56 9.42 3.83 1.25
C GLY A 56 10.18 3.10 2.36
N GLU A 57 9.48 2.60 3.39
CA GLU A 57 10.11 1.92 4.52
C GLU A 57 10.99 0.77 4.01
N TYR A 58 12.26 0.79 4.42
CA TYR A 58 13.28 -0.17 4.01
C TYR A 58 14.37 -0.27 5.08
N GLU A 59 14.58 -1.47 5.64
CA GLU A 59 15.62 -1.72 6.64
C GLU A 59 15.59 -0.70 7.79
N ASP A 60 16.74 -0.12 8.14
CA ASP A 60 16.91 0.86 9.22
C ASP A 60 16.71 2.30 8.72
N ALA A 61 16.12 2.51 7.54
CA ALA A 61 15.85 3.85 7.04
C ALA A 61 14.95 4.64 8.00
N THR A 62 15.24 5.93 8.16
CA THR A 62 14.47 6.79 9.06
C THR A 62 13.00 6.83 8.63
N ARG A 63 12.13 6.38 9.54
CA ARG A 63 10.67 6.38 9.35
C ARG A 63 10.15 7.81 9.47
N LYS A 64 9.84 8.45 8.34
CA LYS A 64 8.97 9.64 8.34
C LYS A 64 7.53 9.15 8.41
N GLU A 65 6.87 9.47 9.51
CA GLU A 65 5.44 9.19 9.70
C GLU A 65 4.62 10.32 9.06
N PHE A 66 3.54 9.97 8.36
CA PHE A 66 2.61 10.92 7.75
C PHE A 66 1.27 10.91 8.45
N THR A 67 0.69 12.09 8.62
CA THR A 67 -0.57 12.26 9.35
C THR A 67 -1.76 12.13 8.39
N ILE A 68 -2.71 11.26 8.72
CA ILE A 68 -3.97 11.15 7.96
C ILE A 68 -4.82 12.41 8.18
N ASN A 69 -5.23 13.03 7.08
CA ASN A 69 -6.24 14.08 7.05
C ASN A 69 -7.65 13.50 6.96
N SER A 70 -7.86 12.60 6.00
CA SER A 70 -9.16 12.00 5.73
C SER A 70 -9.02 10.69 4.95
N THR A 71 -10.08 9.89 4.96
CA THR A 71 -10.15 8.65 4.19
C THR A 71 -11.45 8.58 3.40
N LYS A 72 -11.40 7.94 2.23
CA LYS A 72 -12.57 7.69 1.38
C LYS A 72 -12.54 6.27 0.87
N ILE A 73 -13.52 5.48 1.25
CA ILE A 73 -13.74 4.12 0.76
C ILE A 73 -14.67 4.20 -0.46
N HIS A 74 -14.47 3.31 -1.45
CA HIS A 74 -15.38 3.21 -2.59
C HIS A 74 -16.82 2.97 -2.10
N PRO A 75 -17.82 3.74 -2.58
CA PRO A 75 -19.19 3.67 -2.04
C PRO A 75 -19.85 2.30 -2.19
N ASP A 76 -19.50 1.56 -3.25
CA ASP A 76 -20.01 0.21 -3.50
C ASP A 76 -19.22 -0.92 -2.80
N TYR A 77 -18.25 -0.57 -1.93
CA TYR A 77 -17.50 -1.58 -1.18
C TYR A 77 -18.40 -2.34 -0.21
N LYS A 78 -18.53 -3.65 -0.46
CA LYS A 78 -19.30 -4.59 0.36
C LYS A 78 -18.33 -5.60 0.97
N PRO A 79 -17.98 -5.49 2.26
CA PRO A 79 -16.94 -6.35 2.88
C PRO A 79 -17.37 -7.81 3.06
N PHE A 80 -18.64 -8.13 2.83
CA PHE A 80 -19.22 -9.46 3.00
C PHE A 80 -19.78 -9.98 1.68
N GLY A 81 -19.64 -11.29 1.45
CA GLY A 81 -20.18 -11.98 0.27
C GLY A 81 -19.13 -12.35 -0.79
N VAL A 82 -19.61 -12.98 -1.86
CA VAL A 82 -18.77 -13.55 -2.94
C VAL A 82 -18.04 -12.49 -3.76
N ASN A 83 -18.55 -11.26 -3.78
CA ASN A 83 -18.04 -10.15 -4.59
C ASN A 83 -17.30 -9.09 -3.76
N LYS A 84 -16.84 -9.45 -2.55
CA LYS A 84 -16.21 -8.50 -1.61
C LYS A 84 -14.96 -7.79 -2.14
N HIS A 85 -14.36 -8.35 -3.20
CA HIS A 85 -13.14 -7.82 -3.83
C HIS A 85 -13.41 -6.78 -4.92
N LEU A 86 -14.63 -6.70 -5.49
CA LEU A 86 -14.91 -5.89 -6.69
C LEU A 86 -14.68 -4.38 -6.49
N HIS A 87 -14.91 -3.90 -5.28
CA HIS A 87 -14.79 -2.48 -4.92
C HIS A 87 -13.89 -2.31 -3.69
N ASP A 88 -12.94 -3.22 -3.48
CA ASP A 88 -12.01 -3.19 -2.35
C ASP A 88 -10.92 -2.15 -2.58
N LEU A 89 -11.34 -0.88 -2.62
CA LEU A 89 -10.53 0.27 -2.98
C LEU A 89 -10.83 1.44 -2.03
N ALA A 90 -9.78 2.11 -1.58
CA ALA A 90 -9.89 3.31 -0.79
C ALA A 90 -8.74 4.29 -1.08
N VAL A 91 -8.98 5.56 -0.78
CA VAL A 91 -8.00 6.63 -0.84
C VAL A 91 -7.81 7.23 0.54
N ILE A 92 -6.56 7.37 0.96
CA ILE A 92 -6.16 8.15 2.14
C ILE A 92 -5.67 9.51 1.64
N THR A 93 -6.07 10.59 2.30
CA THR A 93 -5.50 11.92 2.13
C THR A 93 -4.65 12.27 3.34
N THR A 94 -3.43 12.77 3.16
CA THR A 94 -2.52 13.21 4.23
C THR A 94 -2.51 14.73 4.41
N ASN A 95 -1.98 15.20 5.54
CA ASN A 95 -1.77 16.63 5.79
C ASN A 95 -0.49 17.15 5.11
N GLU A 96 0.49 16.26 4.92
CA GLU A 96 1.79 16.56 4.36
C GLU A 96 1.93 16.00 2.94
N ASN A 97 2.73 16.70 2.10
CA ASN A 97 3.08 16.22 0.78
C ASN A 97 4.12 15.09 0.85
N PHE A 98 3.91 14.06 0.02
CA PHE A 98 4.93 13.11 -0.41
C PHE A 98 5.86 13.78 -1.41
N GLU A 99 7.16 13.52 -1.29
CA GLU A 99 8.19 14.07 -2.19
C GLU A 99 8.16 13.36 -3.55
N ASP A 100 8.04 12.02 -3.52
CA ASP A 100 7.90 11.19 -4.71
C ASP A 100 6.46 10.72 -4.89
N VAL A 101 5.96 10.89 -6.12
CA VAL A 101 4.59 10.54 -6.52
C VAL A 101 4.64 9.70 -7.77
N MET A 102 3.85 8.63 -7.82
CA MET A 102 3.59 7.95 -9.09
C MET A 102 2.49 8.70 -9.82
N VAL A 103 2.81 9.33 -10.96
CA VAL A 103 1.80 9.95 -11.81
C VAL A 103 0.90 8.85 -12.36
N PHE A 104 -0.32 8.78 -11.82
CA PHE A 104 -1.29 7.79 -12.26
C PHE A 104 -1.66 8.05 -13.73
N SER A 105 -1.43 7.07 -14.58
CA SER A 105 -2.00 7.02 -15.93
C SER A 105 -3.07 5.93 -15.96
N HIS A 106 -4.15 6.17 -16.71
CA HIS A 106 -5.21 5.19 -16.85
C HIS A 106 -4.63 3.92 -17.49
N ALA A 107 -4.78 2.77 -16.83
CA ALA A 107 -4.35 1.51 -17.41
C ALA A 107 -5.15 1.25 -18.69
N GLU A 108 -4.51 0.75 -19.74
CA GLU A 108 -5.24 0.31 -20.93
C GLU A 108 -6.21 -0.82 -20.55
N TYR A 109 -7.35 -0.91 -21.26
CA TYR A 109 -8.49 -1.79 -20.97
C TYR A 109 -8.14 -3.28 -20.74
N SER A 110 -6.95 -3.73 -21.14
CA SER A 110 -6.49 -5.10 -20.91
C SER A 110 -5.13 -5.13 -20.22
N LEU A 111 -5.17 -5.47 -18.93
CA LEU A 111 -4.00 -5.89 -18.17
C LEU A 111 -3.41 -7.23 -18.67
N MET A 112 -4.14 -7.97 -19.53
CA MET A 112 -3.68 -9.27 -20.02
C MET A 112 -2.53 -9.20 -21.02
N LEU A 113 -2.22 -8.01 -21.55
CA LEU A 113 -1.19 -7.82 -22.58
C LEU A 113 0.08 -7.14 -22.06
N HIS A 114 0.10 -6.74 -20.78
CA HIS A 114 1.20 -5.97 -20.22
C HIS A 114 1.79 -6.68 -19.00
N PRO A 115 3.12 -6.80 -18.89
CA PRO A 115 3.77 -7.24 -17.66
C PRO A 115 3.35 -6.33 -16.50
N ILE A 116 2.88 -6.92 -15.40
CA ILE A 116 2.47 -6.19 -14.19
C ILE A 116 3.50 -6.42 -13.10
N ASN A 117 3.96 -5.35 -12.47
CA ASN A 117 4.79 -5.43 -11.28
C ASN A 117 3.92 -5.28 -10.03
N TRP A 118 3.98 -6.25 -9.13
CA TRP A 118 3.32 -6.18 -7.84
C TRP A 118 4.36 -5.91 -6.78
N ILE A 119 4.33 -4.72 -6.17
CA ILE A 119 5.30 -4.29 -5.16
C ILE A 119 4.57 -4.01 -3.85
N GLY A 120 5.09 -4.54 -2.74
CA GLY A 120 4.51 -4.27 -1.42
C GLY A 120 5.26 -4.90 -0.25
N TYR A 121 4.60 -4.91 0.90
CA TYR A 121 5.14 -5.42 2.17
C TYR A 121 4.47 -6.77 2.53
N PRO A 122 4.93 -7.91 1.99
CA PRO A 122 4.31 -9.21 2.22
C PRO A 122 4.39 -9.67 3.68
N GLY A 123 3.27 -10.19 4.19
CA GLY A 123 3.08 -10.76 5.54
C GLY A 123 4.15 -11.75 5.99
N ASP A 124 4.50 -12.63 5.06
CA ASP A 124 5.18 -13.91 5.27
C ASP A 124 6.69 -13.85 5.03
N LEU A 125 7.19 -12.76 4.41
CA LEU A 125 8.62 -12.54 4.14
C LEU A 125 9.24 -11.46 5.02
N ILE A 126 8.56 -11.07 6.11
CA ILE A 126 9.09 -10.07 7.04
C ILE A 126 10.13 -10.72 7.96
N GLY A 127 11.40 -10.51 7.64
CA GLY A 127 12.46 -10.42 8.64
C GLY A 127 12.31 -9.12 9.44
N VAL A 128 12.87 -9.06 10.64
CA VAL A 128 13.07 -7.78 11.33
C VAL A 128 14.38 -7.20 10.77
N PRO A 129 14.40 -6.03 10.10
CA PRO A 129 13.29 -5.08 9.84
C PRO A 129 12.49 -5.37 8.56
N PRO A 130 11.24 -4.86 8.43
CA PRO A 130 10.37 -5.11 7.27
C PRO A 130 11.00 -4.71 5.93
N HIS A 131 10.69 -5.49 4.89
CA HIS A 131 11.26 -5.34 3.55
C HIS A 131 10.18 -5.26 2.47
N ILE A 132 10.42 -4.41 1.48
CA ILE A 132 9.60 -4.32 0.27
C ILE A 132 10.01 -5.41 -0.73
N HIS A 133 9.02 -6.07 -1.32
CA HIS A 133 9.23 -7.16 -2.28
C HIS A 133 8.44 -6.91 -3.56
N GLN A 134 8.96 -7.42 -4.66
CA GLN A 134 8.30 -7.42 -5.96
C GLN A 134 8.04 -8.85 -6.44
N LEU A 135 6.85 -9.11 -6.97
CA LEU A 135 6.52 -10.35 -7.68
C LEU A 135 6.99 -10.27 -9.14
N LYS A 136 7.63 -11.35 -9.60
CA LYS A 136 8.04 -11.55 -11.00
C LYS A 136 7.01 -12.38 -11.77
#